data_AF-A0A957THG1-F1
#
_entry.id   AF-A0A957THG1-F1
#
_cell.length_a   1.000
_cell.length_b   1.000
_cell.length_c   1.000
_cell.angle_alpha   90.00
_cell.angle_beta   90.00
_cell.angle_gamma   90.00
#
_symmetry.space_group_name_H-M   'P 1'
#
loop_
_entity.id
_entity.type
_entity.pdbx_description
1 polymer ?
#
loop_
_entity_poly.entity_id
_entity_poly.type
_entity_poly.pdbx_seq_one_letter_code
_entity_poly.pdbx_strand_id
1 'polypeptide(L)'
;SVSAMLSGQSAPLATHWFWLLIGVALLIGGTIFARRNAKPGWVTVALYTLLPFAILFGVTLTVTPLYHVRYLMLYAPLFVLWVAAALTGFYQHNRGVALLLALLLVAVNGWSLHSFWSAPQFQSDDHRGAVSRLAEEWRPGDLILVNAGWAYTAIETYWPKVLIGADAALPPPIANVTRLSDYAQHAGKTKKPASAPLLVRTGSVDGPPSLGWGDPTSDFFAIDRTTTLTALETLSRAHTRIWHYLLYDTVNDPAGLIRQWLADHADLVQDEPITGRDYGRLQLYEVHNAGAANHAAPAANTSLSSTLPITASTTQRGDRQLLAAKPLSTTIPAGQTLYVRTRWQRVDGAPPTADTVSLSLRLYDDRGLLIAQQDSTPRWMSDERTANTMVDLTLALPLPVATQPGSYSLRLLLYEAATGQPLPDHTNESADPLIPLTVI
;
A
#
# COMPACT_ATOMS: atom_id res chain seq x y z
N SER A 1 -1.92 -11.85 -29.82
CA SER A 1 -2.66 -10.62 -30.20
C SER A 1 -3.99 -10.91 -30.87
N VAL A 2 -4.04 -11.49 -32.07
CA VAL A 2 -5.30 -11.79 -32.78
C VAL A 2 -6.22 -12.72 -31.97
N SER A 3 -5.64 -13.74 -31.30
CA SER A 3 -6.39 -14.56 -30.33
C SER A 3 -7.10 -13.71 -29.28
N ALA A 4 -6.43 -12.71 -28.71
CA ALA A 4 -7.03 -11.87 -27.66
C ALA A 4 -8.15 -10.95 -28.19
N MET A 5 -8.12 -10.59 -29.48
CA MET A 5 -9.21 -9.84 -30.12
C MET A 5 -10.45 -10.71 -30.38
N LEU A 6 -10.28 -12.03 -30.46
CA LEU A 6 -11.36 -12.97 -30.76
C LEU A 6 -11.95 -13.63 -29.51
N SER A 7 -11.08 -14.09 -28.60
CA SER A 7 -11.44 -14.85 -27.39
C SER A 7 -11.09 -14.13 -26.09
N GLY A 8 -10.70 -12.85 -26.16
CA GLY A 8 -10.32 -12.05 -24.99
C GLY A 8 -8.99 -12.47 -24.36
N GLN A 9 -8.59 -11.75 -23.31
CA GLN A 9 -7.33 -12.02 -22.59
C GLN A 9 -7.43 -13.17 -21.58
N SER A 10 -8.63 -13.63 -21.28
CA SER A 10 -8.89 -14.69 -20.30
C SER A 10 -8.86 -16.10 -20.89
N ALA A 11 -8.73 -16.24 -22.22
CA ALA A 11 -8.59 -17.54 -22.86
C ALA A 11 -7.28 -18.24 -22.41
N PRO A 12 -7.28 -19.56 -22.15
CA PRO A 12 -6.11 -20.26 -21.65
C PRO A 12 -5.01 -20.23 -22.70
N LEU A 13 -3.77 -19.99 -22.28
CA LEU A 13 -2.61 -19.86 -23.16
C LEU A 13 -2.47 -21.02 -24.16
N ALA A 14 -2.74 -22.25 -23.69
CA ALA A 14 -2.70 -23.47 -24.50
C ALA A 14 -3.66 -23.46 -25.70
N THR A 15 -4.70 -22.61 -25.69
CA THR A 15 -5.70 -22.50 -26.77
C THR A 15 -5.47 -21.31 -27.69
N HIS A 16 -4.48 -20.45 -27.42
CA HIS A 16 -4.29 -19.21 -28.20
C HIS A 16 -3.99 -19.47 -29.68
N TRP A 17 -3.31 -20.57 -30.01
CA TRP A 17 -3.04 -20.94 -31.41
C TRP A 17 -4.34 -21.27 -32.17
N PHE A 18 -5.29 -21.91 -31.51
CA PHE A 18 -6.58 -22.28 -32.12
C PHE A 18 -7.38 -21.02 -32.44
N TRP A 19 -7.48 -20.09 -31.50
CA TRP A 19 -8.14 -18.81 -31.70
C TRP A 19 -7.43 -17.91 -32.71
N LEU A 20 -6.10 -18.00 -32.78
CA LEU A 20 -5.32 -17.33 -33.83
C LEU A 20 -5.72 -17.84 -35.22
N LEU A 21 -5.80 -19.15 -35.42
CA LEU A 21 -6.20 -19.72 -36.71
C LEU A 21 -7.61 -19.29 -37.13
N ILE A 22 -8.57 -19.30 -36.20
CA ILE A 22 -9.93 -18.80 -36.45
C ILE A 22 -9.91 -17.31 -36.79
N GLY A 23 -9.18 -16.50 -36.02
CA GLY A 23 -9.07 -15.06 -36.27
C GLY A 23 -8.47 -14.77 -37.64
N VAL A 24 -7.43 -15.49 -38.04
CA VAL A 24 -6.83 -15.37 -39.38
C VAL A 24 -7.82 -15.79 -40.47
N ALA A 25 -8.55 -16.89 -40.27
CA ALA A 25 -9.57 -17.34 -41.22
C ALA A 25 -10.69 -16.29 -41.40
N LEU A 26 -11.12 -15.63 -40.31
CA LEU A 26 -12.10 -14.55 -40.36
C LEU A 26 -11.54 -13.31 -41.08
N LEU A 27 -10.28 -12.95 -40.85
CA LEU A 27 -9.63 -11.85 -41.58
C LEU A 27 -9.53 -12.14 -43.09
N ILE A 28 -9.18 -13.37 -43.47
CA ILE A 28 -9.13 -13.80 -44.87
C ILE A 28 -10.54 -13.77 -45.48
N GLY A 29 -11.53 -14.35 -44.80
CA GLY A 29 -12.92 -14.37 -45.26
C GLY A 29 -13.50 -12.97 -45.43
N GLY A 30 -13.25 -12.08 -44.46
CA GLY A 30 -13.63 -10.68 -44.53
C GLY A 30 -12.96 -9.96 -45.69
N THR A 31 -11.68 -10.23 -45.95
CA THR A 31 -10.93 -9.67 -47.08
C THR A 31 -11.49 -10.13 -48.43
N ILE A 32 -11.80 -11.43 -48.56
CA ILE A 32 -12.42 -11.99 -49.77
C ILE A 32 -13.79 -11.34 -50.01
N PHE A 33 -14.61 -11.21 -48.95
CA PHE A 33 -15.91 -10.57 -49.04
C PHE A 33 -15.81 -9.10 -49.44
N ALA A 34 -14.94 -8.35 -48.78
CA ALA A 34 -14.74 -6.93 -49.05
C ALA A 34 -14.20 -6.69 -50.46
N ARG A 35 -13.25 -7.51 -50.94
CA ARG A 35 -12.74 -7.40 -52.32
C ARG A 35 -13.81 -7.63 -53.39
N ARG A 36 -14.80 -8.49 -53.11
CA ARG A 36 -15.90 -8.79 -54.03
C ARG A 36 -17.01 -7.75 -54.03
N ASN A 37 -17.27 -7.13 -52.87
CA ASN A 37 -18.48 -6.33 -52.66
C ASN A 37 -18.22 -4.84 -52.36
N ALA A 38 -16.99 -4.45 -52.01
CA ALA A 38 -16.61 -3.07 -51.75
C ALA A 38 -15.66 -2.55 -52.84
N LYS A 39 -15.91 -1.32 -53.32
CA LYS A 39 -14.96 -0.52 -54.14
C LYS A 39 -13.62 -0.34 -53.36
N PRO A 40 -12.51 0.22 -53.92
CA PRO A 40 -11.14 -0.04 -53.44
C PRO A 40 -10.79 0.41 -52.00
N GLY A 41 -11.74 0.94 -51.23
CA GLY A 41 -11.60 1.24 -49.80
C GLY A 41 -11.29 0.02 -48.91
N TRP A 42 -11.49 -1.22 -49.37
CA TRP A 42 -11.08 -2.41 -48.59
C TRP A 42 -9.56 -2.45 -48.36
N VAL A 43 -8.75 -1.93 -49.29
CA VAL A 43 -7.30 -1.81 -49.14
C VAL A 43 -6.98 -0.79 -48.04
N THR A 44 -7.67 0.34 -48.03
CA THR A 44 -7.52 1.37 -46.99
C THR A 44 -7.89 0.82 -45.62
N VAL A 45 -9.01 0.09 -45.51
CA VAL A 45 -9.43 -0.55 -44.25
C VAL A 45 -8.43 -1.63 -43.83
N ALA A 46 -7.89 -2.43 -44.77
CA ALA A 46 -6.91 -3.47 -44.48
C ALA A 46 -5.58 -2.88 -43.99
N LEU A 47 -5.07 -1.86 -44.68
CA LEU A 47 -3.89 -1.12 -44.26
C LEU A 47 -4.12 -0.47 -42.88
N TYR A 48 -5.23 0.22 -42.69
CA TYR A 48 -5.52 0.87 -41.41
C TYR A 48 -5.69 -0.12 -40.24
N THR A 49 -6.14 -1.36 -40.50
CA THR A 49 -6.27 -2.40 -39.46
C THR A 49 -4.96 -3.14 -39.20
N LEU A 50 -4.26 -3.55 -40.26
CA LEU A 50 -3.12 -4.47 -40.16
C LEU A 50 -1.78 -3.74 -40.07
N LEU A 51 -1.65 -2.54 -40.66
CA LEU A 51 -0.38 -1.80 -40.65
C LEU A 51 0.01 -1.37 -39.23
N PRO A 52 -0.86 -0.79 -38.39
CA PRO A 52 -0.46 -0.44 -37.03
C PRO A 52 -0.11 -1.67 -36.19
N PHE A 53 -0.80 -2.79 -36.42
CA PHE A 53 -0.49 -4.07 -35.78
C PHE A 53 0.89 -4.59 -36.21
N ALA A 54 1.18 -4.55 -37.52
CA ALA A 54 2.47 -4.95 -38.08
C ALA A 54 3.60 -4.03 -37.60
N ILE A 55 3.37 -2.72 -37.48
CA ILE A 55 4.32 -1.76 -36.93
C ILE A 55 4.58 -2.08 -35.45
N LEU A 56 3.52 -2.19 -34.63
CA LEU A 56 3.66 -2.49 -33.20
C LEU A 56 4.44 -3.79 -32.99
N PHE A 57 4.10 -4.85 -33.73
CA PHE A 57 4.77 -6.14 -33.63
C PHE A 57 6.20 -6.08 -34.16
N GLY A 58 6.43 -5.39 -35.29
CA GLY A 58 7.75 -5.17 -35.86
C GLY A 58 8.68 -4.47 -34.87
N VAL A 59 8.25 -3.34 -34.30
CA VAL A 59 9.00 -2.61 -33.27
C VAL A 59 9.21 -3.47 -32.01
N THR A 60 8.19 -4.25 -31.62
CA THR A 60 8.29 -5.19 -30.48
C THR A 60 9.41 -6.21 -30.68
N LEU A 61 9.53 -6.75 -31.89
CA LEU A 61 10.53 -7.75 -32.24
C LEU A 61 11.93 -7.18 -32.49
N THR A 62 12.05 -5.95 -32.99
CA THR A 62 13.33 -5.40 -33.45
C THR A 62 13.94 -4.34 -32.54
N VAL A 63 13.13 -3.61 -31.76
CA VAL A 63 13.60 -2.46 -30.98
C VAL A 63 13.47 -2.72 -29.49
N THR A 64 12.24 -2.93 -29.01
CA THR A 64 11.95 -3.08 -27.58
C THR A 64 10.61 -3.78 -27.41
N PRO A 65 10.45 -4.73 -26.46
CA PRO A 65 9.21 -5.45 -26.27
C PRO A 65 8.08 -4.51 -25.77
N LEU A 66 7.40 -3.87 -26.72
CA LEU A 66 6.32 -2.91 -26.45
C LEU A 66 4.95 -3.56 -26.42
N TYR A 67 4.80 -4.83 -26.79
CA TYR A 67 3.48 -5.43 -26.91
C TYR A 67 2.81 -5.63 -25.54
N HIS A 68 1.61 -5.03 -25.40
CA HIS A 68 0.68 -5.29 -24.30
C HIS A 68 -0.73 -5.39 -24.89
N VAL A 69 -1.58 -6.26 -24.33
CA VAL A 69 -2.93 -6.52 -24.86
C VAL A 69 -3.77 -5.24 -24.95
N ARG A 70 -3.57 -4.29 -24.03
CA ARG A 70 -4.27 -2.99 -24.03
C ARG A 70 -4.10 -2.18 -25.32
N TYR A 71 -2.99 -2.33 -26.04
CA TYR A 71 -2.80 -1.62 -27.32
C TYR A 71 -3.71 -2.15 -28.42
N LEU A 72 -4.28 -3.36 -28.25
CA LEU A 72 -5.28 -3.90 -29.17
C LEU A 72 -6.63 -3.17 -29.08
N MET A 73 -6.89 -2.42 -27.99
CA MET A 73 -8.13 -1.65 -27.84
C MET A 73 -8.33 -0.66 -28.99
N LEU A 74 -7.23 -0.06 -29.48
CA LEU A 74 -7.27 0.88 -30.60
C LEU A 74 -7.73 0.23 -31.91
N TYR A 75 -7.48 -1.08 -32.07
CA TYR A 75 -7.77 -1.83 -33.30
C TYR A 75 -8.99 -2.73 -33.19
N ALA A 76 -9.52 -2.93 -31.98
CA ALA A 76 -10.65 -3.80 -31.73
C ALA A 76 -11.90 -3.46 -32.57
N PRO A 77 -12.32 -2.18 -32.73
CA PRO A 77 -13.48 -1.86 -33.55
C PRO A 77 -13.32 -2.28 -35.02
N LEU A 78 -12.13 -2.09 -35.59
CA LEU A 78 -11.84 -2.45 -36.98
C LEU A 78 -11.83 -3.96 -37.18
N PHE A 79 -11.26 -4.70 -36.23
CA PHE A 79 -11.30 -6.16 -36.24
C PHE A 79 -12.74 -6.68 -36.24
N VAL A 80 -13.63 -6.09 -35.43
CA VAL A 80 -15.05 -6.45 -35.41
C VAL A 80 -15.72 -6.22 -36.77
N LEU A 81 -15.36 -5.15 -37.50
CA LEU A 81 -15.85 -4.92 -38.87
C LEU A 81 -15.41 -6.03 -39.84
N TRP A 82 -14.17 -6.51 -39.72
CA TRP A 82 -13.69 -7.64 -40.53
C TRP A 82 -14.43 -8.94 -40.22
N VAL A 83 -14.69 -9.20 -38.95
CA VAL A 83 -15.50 -10.35 -38.52
C VAL A 83 -16.93 -10.24 -39.07
N ALA A 84 -17.54 -9.05 -39.01
CA ALA A 84 -18.87 -8.81 -39.57
C ALA A 84 -18.90 -9.00 -41.10
N ALA A 85 -17.88 -8.53 -41.82
CA ALA A 85 -17.74 -8.75 -43.26
C ALA A 85 -17.64 -10.25 -43.60
N ALA A 86 -16.84 -11.01 -42.84
CA ALA A 86 -16.72 -12.46 -43.01
C ALA A 86 -18.07 -13.17 -42.79
N LEU A 87 -18.75 -12.86 -41.67
CA LEU A 87 -20.07 -13.43 -41.35
C LEU A 87 -21.13 -13.07 -42.39
N THR A 88 -21.08 -11.85 -42.95
CA THR A 88 -21.98 -11.43 -44.04
C THR A 88 -21.74 -12.26 -45.30
N GLY A 89 -20.47 -12.51 -45.65
CA GLY A 89 -20.11 -13.39 -46.75
C GLY A 89 -20.62 -14.83 -46.56
N PHE A 90 -20.48 -15.37 -45.35
CA PHE A 90 -21.07 -16.66 -45.01
C PHE A 90 -22.60 -16.63 -45.07
N TYR A 91 -23.25 -15.57 -44.61
CA TYR A 91 -24.71 -15.46 -44.60
C TYR A 91 -25.29 -15.46 -46.01
N GLN A 92 -24.61 -14.81 -46.96
CA GLN A 92 -24.99 -14.83 -48.38
C GLN A 92 -24.91 -16.22 -49.01
N HIS A 93 -24.01 -17.09 -48.52
CA HIS A 93 -23.83 -18.44 -49.05
C HIS A 93 -24.65 -19.49 -48.29
N ASN A 94 -24.62 -19.45 -46.96
CA ASN A 94 -25.34 -20.35 -46.06
C ASN A 94 -25.69 -19.64 -44.73
N ARG A 95 -26.97 -19.27 -44.59
CA ARG A 95 -27.49 -18.57 -43.41
C ARG A 95 -27.30 -19.36 -42.11
N GLY A 96 -27.51 -20.67 -42.14
CA GLY A 96 -27.39 -21.51 -40.95
C GLY A 96 -25.97 -21.52 -40.41
N VAL A 97 -24.97 -21.65 -41.29
CA VAL A 97 -23.55 -21.60 -40.91
C VAL A 97 -23.18 -20.22 -40.35
N ALA A 98 -23.62 -19.14 -40.99
CA ALA A 98 -23.32 -17.80 -40.50
C ALA A 98 -23.92 -17.50 -39.12
N LEU A 99 -25.17 -17.92 -38.89
CA LEU A 99 -25.83 -17.79 -37.59
C LEU A 99 -25.15 -18.63 -36.51
N LEU A 100 -24.76 -19.87 -36.84
CA LEU A 100 -24.01 -20.73 -35.92
C LEU A 100 -22.65 -20.10 -35.55
N LEU A 101 -21.89 -19.61 -36.53
CA LEU A 101 -20.61 -18.94 -36.29
C LEU A 101 -20.77 -17.68 -35.45
N ALA A 102 -21.80 -16.87 -35.71
CA ALA A 102 -22.12 -15.69 -34.91
C ALA A 102 -22.46 -16.08 -33.46
N LEU A 103 -23.30 -17.09 -33.26
CA LEU A 103 -23.68 -17.58 -31.94
C LEU A 103 -22.47 -18.14 -31.17
N LEU A 104 -21.61 -18.91 -31.83
CA LEU A 104 -20.38 -19.43 -31.24
C LEU A 104 -19.44 -18.29 -30.83
N LEU A 105 -19.29 -17.26 -31.67
CA LEU A 105 -18.47 -16.10 -31.34
C LEU A 105 -19.02 -15.35 -30.10
N VAL A 106 -20.33 -15.15 -30.03
CA VAL A 106 -20.99 -14.54 -28.87
C VAL A 106 -20.79 -15.41 -27.63
N ALA A 107 -20.94 -16.72 -27.74
CA ALA A 107 -20.74 -17.65 -26.62
C ALA A 107 -19.29 -17.61 -26.10
N VAL A 108 -18.30 -17.61 -27.00
CA VAL A 108 -16.87 -17.53 -26.64
C VAL A 108 -16.55 -16.19 -25.97
N ASN A 109 -17.07 -15.08 -26.49
CA ASN A 109 -16.88 -13.76 -25.88
C ASN A 109 -17.59 -13.65 -24.52
N GLY A 110 -18.80 -14.19 -24.40
CA GLY A 110 -19.54 -14.24 -23.13
C GLY A 110 -18.81 -15.09 -22.07
N TRP A 111 -18.30 -16.25 -22.47
CA TRP A 111 -17.47 -17.10 -21.61
C TRP A 111 -16.19 -16.38 -21.18
N SER A 112 -15.47 -15.78 -22.13
CA SER A 112 -14.24 -15.01 -21.88
C SER A 112 -14.46 -13.85 -20.92
N LEU A 113 -15.54 -13.09 -21.13
CA LEU A 113 -15.91 -11.96 -20.29
C LEU A 113 -16.30 -12.44 -18.89
N HIS A 114 -17.10 -13.50 -18.78
CA HIS A 114 -17.44 -14.11 -17.50
C HIS A 114 -16.16 -14.52 -16.75
N SER A 115 -15.28 -15.29 -17.38
CA SER A 115 -14.00 -15.70 -16.79
C SER A 115 -13.12 -14.52 -16.39
N PHE A 116 -13.08 -13.44 -17.18
CA PHE A 116 -12.30 -12.25 -16.86
C PHE A 116 -12.80 -11.56 -15.58
N TRP A 117 -14.11 -11.53 -15.34
CA TRP A 117 -14.70 -10.87 -14.17
C TRP A 117 -14.89 -11.77 -12.96
N SER A 118 -14.98 -13.10 -13.15
CA SER A 118 -15.26 -14.04 -12.07
C SER A 118 -14.04 -14.83 -11.59
N ALA A 119 -13.03 -15.03 -12.43
CA ALA A 119 -11.92 -15.90 -12.08
C ALA A 119 -10.86 -15.15 -11.23
N PRO A 120 -10.39 -15.74 -10.11
CA PRO A 120 -9.46 -15.08 -9.20
C PRO A 120 -8.18 -14.55 -9.85
N GLN A 121 -7.64 -15.24 -10.86
CA GLN A 121 -6.39 -14.85 -11.53
C GLN A 121 -6.47 -13.55 -12.34
N PHE A 122 -7.67 -13.02 -12.61
CA PHE A 122 -7.86 -11.76 -13.31
C PHE A 122 -8.36 -10.63 -12.39
N GLN A 123 -8.53 -10.91 -11.10
CA GLN A 123 -8.91 -9.89 -10.14
C GLN A 123 -7.82 -8.82 -10.06
N SER A 124 -8.27 -7.56 -10.13
CA SER A 124 -7.39 -6.42 -9.92
C SER A 124 -6.92 -6.40 -8.46
N ASP A 125 -5.76 -5.80 -8.21
CA ASP A 125 -5.22 -5.70 -6.86
C ASP A 125 -6.15 -4.93 -5.93
N ASP A 126 -6.42 -5.49 -4.75
CA ASP A 126 -7.23 -4.87 -3.70
C ASP A 126 -6.44 -3.79 -2.96
N HIS A 127 -6.09 -2.74 -3.71
CA HIS A 127 -5.47 -1.54 -3.16
C HIS A 127 -6.36 -0.87 -2.11
N ARG A 128 -7.68 -1.00 -2.22
CA ARG A 128 -8.61 -0.42 -1.26
C ARG A 128 -8.45 -1.07 0.11
N GLY A 129 -8.50 -2.39 0.18
CA GLY A 129 -8.29 -3.14 1.43
C GLY A 129 -6.89 -2.95 2.01
N ALA A 130 -5.86 -2.92 1.15
CA ALA A 130 -4.49 -2.65 1.60
C ALA A 130 -4.33 -1.24 2.20
N VAL A 131 -4.91 -0.21 1.55
CA VAL A 131 -4.82 1.18 2.04
C VAL A 131 -5.67 1.39 3.29
N SER A 132 -6.83 0.73 3.42
CA SER A 132 -7.64 0.77 4.65
C SER A 132 -6.83 0.27 5.85
N ARG A 133 -6.23 -0.93 5.73
CA ARG A 133 -5.37 -1.50 6.79
C ARG A 133 -4.19 -0.61 7.13
N LEU A 134 -3.47 -0.14 6.10
CA LEU A 134 -2.37 0.81 6.28
C LEU A 134 -2.84 2.05 7.07
N ALA A 135 -3.98 2.62 6.73
CA ALA A 135 -4.50 3.84 7.37
C ALA A 135 -4.99 3.59 8.81
N GLU A 136 -5.56 2.41 9.08
CA GLU A 136 -6.00 1.96 10.41
C GLU A 136 -4.82 1.76 11.36
N GLU A 137 -3.68 1.29 10.86
CA GLU A 137 -2.49 0.98 11.66
C GLU A 137 -1.43 2.08 11.64
N TRP A 138 -1.52 3.05 10.73
CA TRP A 138 -0.59 4.18 10.65
C TRP A 138 -0.62 5.02 11.93
N ARG A 139 0.56 5.40 12.40
CA ARG A 139 0.75 6.27 13.57
C ARG A 139 1.66 7.45 13.22
N PRO A 140 1.48 8.63 13.86
CA PRO A 140 2.44 9.72 13.78
C PRO A 140 3.86 9.26 14.11
N GLY A 141 4.77 9.53 13.18
CA GLY A 141 6.15 9.02 13.21
C GLY A 141 6.41 7.90 12.19
N ASP A 142 5.39 7.18 11.75
CA ASP A 142 5.51 6.18 10.69
C ASP A 142 5.77 6.86 9.33
N LEU A 143 6.64 6.24 8.54
CA LEU A 143 6.87 6.56 7.14
C LEU A 143 6.09 5.61 6.23
N ILE A 144 5.58 6.08 5.09
CA ILE A 144 5.06 5.22 4.02
C ILE A 144 6.06 5.26 2.85
N LEU A 145 6.86 4.22 2.69
CA LEU A 145 7.77 4.01 1.56
C LEU A 145 7.01 3.28 0.45
N VAL A 146 6.82 3.96 -0.69
CA VAL A 146 6.11 3.42 -1.84
C VAL A 146 7.12 2.90 -2.85
N ASN A 147 7.22 1.58 -2.98
CA ASN A 147 8.04 0.95 -4.01
C ASN A 147 7.28 0.86 -5.32
N ALA A 148 7.96 1.17 -6.42
CA ALA A 148 7.34 1.63 -7.66
C ALA A 148 6.56 2.93 -7.42
N GLY A 149 7.30 4.04 -7.39
CA GLY A 149 6.83 5.34 -6.92
C GLY A 149 5.50 5.81 -7.48
N TRP A 150 5.12 5.43 -8.70
CA TRP A 150 3.84 5.75 -9.35
C TRP A 150 2.60 5.09 -8.68
N ALA A 151 2.79 4.02 -7.90
CA ALA A 151 1.71 3.34 -7.17
C ALA A 151 1.12 4.18 -6.02
N TYR A 152 1.76 5.31 -5.66
CA TYR A 152 1.29 6.20 -4.59
C TYR A 152 -0.13 6.73 -4.82
N THR A 153 -0.54 6.86 -6.08
CA THR A 153 -1.88 7.30 -6.49
C THR A 153 -2.98 6.39 -5.93
N ALA A 154 -2.71 5.10 -5.75
CA ALA A 154 -3.63 4.17 -5.10
C ALA A 154 -3.85 4.54 -3.63
N ILE A 155 -2.76 4.90 -2.92
CA ILE A 155 -2.82 5.34 -1.54
C ILE A 155 -3.59 6.67 -1.44
N GLU A 156 -3.29 7.66 -2.28
CA GLU A 156 -4.01 8.94 -2.28
C GLU A 156 -5.50 8.80 -2.61
N THR A 157 -5.84 7.87 -3.52
CA THR A 157 -7.21 7.63 -3.95
C THR A 157 -8.02 6.94 -2.86
N TYR A 158 -7.45 5.89 -2.23
CA TYR A 158 -8.17 5.06 -1.26
C TYR A 158 -7.93 5.44 0.20
N TRP A 159 -7.10 6.44 0.50
CA TRP A 159 -6.94 6.94 1.87
C TRP A 159 -8.32 7.35 2.41
N PRO A 160 -8.71 6.89 3.61
CA PRO A 160 -10.02 7.20 4.17
C PRO A 160 -10.25 8.71 4.29
N LYS A 161 -11.36 9.19 3.71
CA LYS A 161 -11.77 10.60 3.71
C LYS A 161 -13.22 10.80 4.14
N VAL A 162 -13.96 9.71 4.32
CA VAL A 162 -15.39 9.71 4.60
C VAL A 162 -15.66 8.78 5.77
N LEU A 163 -16.46 9.24 6.72
CA LEU A 163 -16.93 8.44 7.86
C LEU A 163 -18.08 7.54 7.39
N ILE A 164 -17.92 6.23 7.51
CA ILE A 164 -18.91 5.24 7.11
C ILE A 164 -19.23 4.37 8.33
N GLY A 165 -20.39 4.57 8.93
CA GLY A 165 -20.80 3.88 10.17
C GLY A 165 -20.71 4.77 11.41
N ALA A 166 -21.31 4.31 12.51
CA ALA A 166 -21.35 5.05 13.78
C ALA A 166 -20.03 4.98 14.57
N ASP A 167 -19.27 3.91 14.34
CA ASP A 167 -17.96 3.57 14.90
C ASP A 167 -16.79 4.14 14.09
N ALA A 168 -17.07 4.75 12.93
CA ALA A 168 -16.04 5.26 12.03
C ALA A 168 -15.20 6.37 12.67
N ALA A 169 -13.90 6.35 12.38
CA ALA A 169 -12.97 7.43 12.63
C ALA A 169 -12.01 7.59 11.44
N LEU A 170 -11.51 8.81 11.22
CA LEU A 170 -10.56 9.11 10.17
C LEU A 170 -9.14 9.30 10.74
N PRO A 171 -8.12 8.72 10.09
CA PRO A 171 -6.74 9.13 10.31
C PRO A 171 -6.50 10.52 9.71
N PRO A 172 -5.38 11.19 10.06
CA PRO A 172 -5.01 12.45 9.45
C PRO A 172 -4.90 12.30 7.92
N PRO A 173 -5.24 13.36 7.16
CA PRO A 173 -5.06 13.34 5.70
C PRO A 173 -3.57 13.26 5.36
N ILE A 174 -3.25 12.64 4.22
CA ILE A 174 -1.89 12.62 3.67
C ILE A 174 -1.40 14.06 3.52
N ALA A 175 -0.24 14.36 4.12
CA ALA A 175 0.28 15.73 4.14
C ALA A 175 1.19 16.04 2.95
N ASN A 176 2.05 15.09 2.57
CA ASN A 176 3.01 15.30 1.50
C ASN A 176 3.40 13.98 0.80
N VAL A 177 3.70 14.10 -0.48
CA VAL A 177 4.30 13.05 -1.30
C VAL A 177 5.62 13.59 -1.84
N THR A 178 6.73 12.92 -1.51
CA THR A 178 8.07 13.34 -1.94
C THR A 178 8.82 12.16 -2.58
N ARG A 179 9.83 12.45 -3.39
CA ARG A 179 10.76 11.39 -3.83
C ARG A 179 11.75 11.08 -2.72
N LEU A 180 12.27 9.85 -2.76
CA LEU A 180 13.34 9.40 -1.88
C LEU A 180 14.61 10.28 -2.00
N SER A 181 14.97 10.65 -3.23
CA SER A 181 16.09 11.57 -3.52
C SER A 181 15.91 12.93 -2.85
N ASP A 182 14.70 13.47 -2.94
CA ASP A 182 14.39 14.82 -2.47
C ASP A 182 14.28 14.83 -0.94
N TYR A 183 13.72 13.77 -0.36
CA TYR A 183 13.68 13.62 1.09
C TYR A 183 15.08 13.70 1.69
N ALA A 184 16.06 12.95 1.15
CA ALA A 184 17.43 12.94 1.67
C ALA A 184 18.10 14.32 1.64
N GLN A 185 17.79 15.15 0.65
CA GLN A 185 18.32 16.51 0.53
C GLN A 185 17.70 17.50 1.53
N HIS A 186 16.48 17.22 2.01
CA HIS A 186 15.70 18.10 2.87
C HIS A 186 15.61 17.62 4.33
N ALA A 187 15.91 16.35 4.58
CA ALA A 187 15.94 15.73 5.90
C ALA A 187 16.95 16.45 6.80
N GLY A 188 16.44 17.18 7.79
CA GLY A 188 17.21 18.10 8.64
C GLY A 188 16.60 19.50 8.73
N LYS A 189 15.73 19.89 7.79
CA LYS A 189 14.94 21.14 7.85
C LYS A 189 13.61 20.95 8.60
N THR A 190 13.09 19.73 8.67
CA THR A 190 11.85 19.38 9.37
C THR A 190 12.18 18.79 10.75
N LYS A 191 12.09 19.60 11.81
CA LYS A 191 12.46 19.21 13.19
C LYS A 191 11.37 18.48 13.99
N LYS A 192 10.17 18.29 13.44
CA LYS A 192 9.06 17.62 14.14
C LYS A 192 8.70 16.31 13.43
N PRO A 193 8.43 15.21 14.17
CA PRO A 193 7.78 14.04 13.60
C PRO A 193 6.49 14.50 12.95
N ALA A 194 6.23 14.04 11.72
CA ALA A 194 5.02 14.42 11.01
C ALA A 194 3.80 13.91 11.80
N SER A 195 2.90 14.81 12.16
CA SER A 195 1.59 14.47 12.74
C SER A 195 0.62 13.91 11.70
N ALA A 196 1.06 13.83 10.44
CA ALA A 196 0.31 13.39 9.29
C ALA A 196 1.16 12.44 8.42
N PRO A 197 0.54 11.54 7.64
CA PRO A 197 1.25 10.59 6.79
C PRO A 197 2.17 11.29 5.79
N LEU A 198 3.41 10.79 5.70
CA LEU A 198 4.39 11.17 4.69
C LEU A 198 4.63 9.99 3.74
N LEU A 199 4.37 10.21 2.46
CA LEU A 199 4.64 9.23 1.42
C LEU A 199 5.99 9.57 0.76
N VAL A 200 6.90 8.60 0.79
CA VAL A 200 8.19 8.67 0.09
C VAL A 200 8.19 7.67 -1.05
N ARG A 201 8.28 8.17 -2.26
CA ARG A 201 8.28 7.38 -3.49
C ARG A 201 9.69 7.01 -3.86
N THR A 202 9.93 5.72 -4.12
CA THR A 202 11.20 5.25 -4.66
C THR A 202 11.23 5.45 -6.18
N GLY A 203 12.44 5.57 -6.73
CA GLY A 203 12.69 5.52 -8.17
C GLY A 203 13.25 4.16 -8.57
N SER A 204 13.41 3.95 -9.88
CA SER A 204 14.06 2.75 -10.43
C SER A 204 15.56 2.79 -10.10
N VAL A 205 16.00 1.90 -9.22
CA VAL A 205 17.39 1.81 -8.75
C VAL A 205 18.30 1.42 -9.90
N ASP A 206 19.32 2.24 -10.14
CA ASP A 206 20.27 2.10 -11.26
C ASP A 206 19.57 2.04 -12.64
N GLY A 207 18.38 2.63 -12.74
CA GLY A 207 17.61 2.74 -13.98
C GLY A 207 18.25 3.70 -15.01
N PRO A 208 17.83 3.62 -16.29
CA PRO A 208 18.36 4.50 -17.33
C PRO A 208 18.02 5.97 -17.05
N PRO A 209 18.94 6.94 -17.27
CA PRO A 209 18.67 8.36 -17.02
C PRO A 209 17.51 8.95 -17.84
N SER A 210 17.14 8.30 -18.95
CA SER A 210 16.00 8.67 -19.81
C SER A 210 14.64 8.20 -19.28
N LEU A 211 14.60 7.48 -18.14
CA LEU A 211 13.34 7.06 -17.52
C LEU A 211 12.46 8.29 -17.26
N GLY A 212 11.15 8.16 -17.48
CA GLY A 212 10.25 9.31 -17.41
C GLY A 212 10.46 10.34 -18.52
N TRP A 213 11.08 9.94 -19.62
CA TRP A 213 11.44 10.81 -20.75
C TRP A 213 12.41 11.93 -20.35
N GLY A 214 13.16 11.75 -19.27
CA GLY A 214 14.05 12.77 -18.70
C GLY A 214 13.29 13.92 -18.03
N ASP A 215 11.98 13.82 -17.85
CA ASP A 215 11.18 14.82 -17.16
C ASP A 215 11.47 14.77 -15.64
N PRO A 216 12.03 15.84 -15.05
CA PRO A 216 12.32 15.89 -13.63
C PRO A 216 11.06 15.86 -12.76
N THR A 217 9.85 15.95 -13.31
CA THR A 217 8.58 15.83 -12.58
C THR A 217 7.93 14.45 -12.71
N SER A 218 8.46 13.57 -13.55
CA SER A 218 7.90 12.23 -13.81
C SER A 218 7.86 11.34 -12.56
N ASP A 219 6.76 10.61 -12.37
CA ASP A 219 6.65 9.60 -11.31
C ASP A 219 7.50 8.36 -11.59
N PHE A 220 7.89 8.16 -12.85
CA PHE A 220 8.91 7.23 -13.28
C PHE A 220 10.25 7.97 -13.38
N PHE A 221 11.14 7.78 -12.41
CA PHE A 221 12.47 8.38 -12.43
C PHE A 221 13.53 7.35 -12.01
N ALA A 222 14.76 7.54 -12.48
CA ALA A 222 15.90 6.75 -12.04
C ALA A 222 16.50 7.34 -10.76
N ILE A 223 17.05 6.49 -9.91
CA ILE A 223 17.83 6.86 -8.73
C ILE A 223 19.05 5.94 -8.65
N ASP A 224 20.23 6.48 -8.38
CA ASP A 224 21.42 5.64 -8.26
C ASP A 224 21.44 4.92 -6.90
N ARG A 225 22.16 3.79 -6.85
CA ARG A 225 22.37 2.99 -5.65
C ARG A 225 22.87 3.80 -4.45
N THR A 226 23.85 4.67 -4.62
CA THR A 226 24.46 5.41 -3.51
C THR A 226 23.47 6.38 -2.88
N THR A 227 22.74 7.12 -3.72
CA THR A 227 21.67 8.01 -3.28
C THR A 227 20.56 7.23 -2.59
N THR A 228 20.18 6.07 -3.13
CA THR A 228 19.15 5.20 -2.53
C THR A 228 19.54 4.77 -1.11
N LEU A 229 20.75 4.21 -0.93
CA LEU A 229 21.23 3.76 0.38
C LEU A 229 21.37 4.92 1.38
N THR A 230 21.91 6.06 0.94
CA THR A 230 22.05 7.25 1.78
C THR A 230 20.69 7.79 2.23
N ALA A 231 19.70 7.76 1.35
CA ALA A 231 18.34 8.21 1.66
C ALA A 231 17.63 7.25 2.62
N LEU A 232 17.77 5.93 2.44
CA LEU A 232 17.24 4.93 3.36
C LEU A 232 17.84 5.08 4.76
N GLU A 233 19.17 5.27 4.84
CA GLU A 233 19.87 5.54 6.11
C GLU A 233 19.44 6.87 6.76
N THR A 234 19.03 7.85 5.95
CA THR A 234 18.50 9.11 6.48
C THR A 234 17.07 8.93 7.00
N LEU A 235 16.26 8.09 6.36
CA LEU A 235 14.91 7.74 6.79
C LEU A 235 14.94 6.94 8.10
N SER A 236 15.83 5.95 8.25
CA SER A 236 15.94 5.15 9.49
C SER A 236 16.24 5.98 10.73
N ARG A 237 16.98 7.07 10.59
CA ARG A 237 17.30 7.96 11.71
C ARG A 237 16.13 8.85 12.13
N ALA A 238 15.17 9.08 11.23
CA ALA A 238 14.04 9.96 11.46
C ALA A 238 12.75 9.20 11.82
N HIS A 239 12.65 7.93 11.42
CA HIS A 239 11.45 7.12 11.52
C HIS A 239 11.78 5.77 12.17
N THR A 240 11.00 5.40 13.18
CA THR A 240 11.13 4.10 13.86
C THR A 240 10.36 2.98 13.16
N ARG A 241 9.35 3.34 12.37
CA ARG A 241 8.49 2.41 11.61
C ARG A 241 8.39 2.84 10.16
N ILE A 242 8.54 1.88 9.26
CA ILE A 242 8.43 2.06 7.81
C ILE A 242 7.37 1.10 7.29
N TRP A 243 6.27 1.65 6.80
CA TRP A 243 5.33 0.93 5.93
C TRP A 243 5.91 0.86 4.54
N HIS A 244 6.15 -0.33 4.04
CA HIS A 244 6.61 -0.58 2.68
C HIS A 244 5.43 -1.06 1.83
N TYR A 245 4.96 -0.17 0.96
CA TYR A 245 3.92 -0.46 -0.03
C TYR A 245 4.61 -0.97 -1.29
N LEU A 246 4.69 -2.29 -1.42
CA LEU A 246 5.52 -2.96 -2.41
C LEU A 246 4.70 -3.37 -3.64
N LEU A 247 5.06 -2.81 -4.80
CA LEU A 247 4.51 -3.18 -6.11
C LEU A 247 5.60 -3.11 -7.18
N TYR A 248 5.47 -3.90 -8.26
CA TYR A 248 6.34 -3.87 -9.45
C TYR A 248 7.85 -3.83 -9.17
N ASP A 249 8.27 -4.63 -8.22
CA ASP A 249 9.64 -4.68 -7.73
C ASP A 249 10.67 -4.97 -8.82
N THR A 250 10.30 -5.78 -9.81
CA THR A 250 11.13 -6.12 -10.97
C THR A 250 11.50 -4.92 -11.84
N VAL A 251 10.77 -3.81 -11.75
CA VAL A 251 11.04 -2.58 -12.50
C VAL A 251 11.72 -1.55 -11.60
N ASN A 252 11.30 -1.46 -10.34
CA ASN A 252 11.76 -0.40 -9.46
C ASN A 252 13.04 -0.77 -8.70
N ASP A 253 13.17 -2.02 -8.25
CA ASP A 253 14.33 -2.50 -7.53
C ASP A 253 14.72 -3.91 -8.03
N PRO A 254 15.13 -4.03 -9.31
CA PRO A 254 15.36 -5.31 -9.97
C PRO A 254 16.43 -6.17 -9.27
N ALA A 255 17.41 -5.51 -8.63
CA ALA A 255 18.47 -6.17 -7.87
C ALA A 255 18.11 -6.38 -6.39
N GLY A 256 16.97 -5.90 -5.92
CA GLY A 256 16.52 -6.03 -4.53
C GLY A 256 17.32 -5.21 -3.52
N LEU A 257 17.96 -4.11 -3.92
CA LEU A 257 18.74 -3.24 -3.04
C LEU A 257 17.93 -2.71 -1.86
N ILE A 258 16.72 -2.21 -2.09
CA ILE A 258 15.84 -1.62 -1.07
C ILE A 258 15.36 -2.72 -0.13
N ARG A 259 14.91 -3.86 -0.68
CA ARG A 259 14.49 -5.02 0.12
C ARG A 259 15.62 -5.55 0.99
N GLN A 260 16.81 -5.73 0.41
CA GLN A 260 17.97 -6.23 1.13
C GLN A 260 18.35 -5.26 2.25
N TRP A 261 18.36 -3.96 1.96
CA TRP A 261 18.63 -2.96 2.98
C TRP A 261 17.61 -3.01 4.12
N LEU A 262 16.31 -3.09 3.82
CA LEU A 262 15.26 -3.23 4.85
C LEU A 262 15.43 -4.52 5.67
N ALA A 263 15.78 -5.64 5.04
CA ALA A 263 16.03 -6.90 5.74
C ALA A 263 17.26 -6.85 6.65
N ASP A 264 18.29 -6.09 6.27
CA ASP A 264 19.53 -5.96 7.02
C ASP A 264 19.45 -4.94 8.17
N HIS A 265 18.56 -3.95 8.08
CA HIS A 265 18.51 -2.79 9.00
C HIS A 265 17.17 -2.64 9.74
N ALA A 266 16.22 -3.54 9.51
CA ALA A 266 14.93 -3.49 10.16
C ALA A 266 14.36 -4.89 10.39
N ASP A 267 13.53 -5.01 11.41
CA ASP A 267 12.75 -6.21 11.68
C ASP A 267 11.41 -6.13 10.92
N LEU A 268 11.11 -7.14 10.11
CA LEU A 268 9.79 -7.29 9.48
C LEU A 268 8.77 -7.68 10.55
N VAL A 269 7.77 -6.83 10.76
CA VAL A 269 6.71 -7.00 11.77
C VAL A 269 5.44 -7.59 11.16
N GLN A 270 5.08 -7.12 9.96
CA GLN A 270 3.88 -7.56 9.24
C GLN A 270 4.21 -7.67 7.76
N ASP A 271 3.65 -8.70 7.12
CA ASP A 271 3.86 -8.97 5.71
C ASP A 271 2.63 -9.60 5.09
N GLU A 272 1.83 -8.79 4.42
CA GLU A 272 0.53 -9.19 3.91
C GLU A 272 0.48 -9.04 2.39
N PRO A 273 -0.02 -10.06 1.66
CA PRO A 273 -0.25 -9.90 0.24
C PRO A 273 -1.39 -8.90 -0.01
N ILE A 274 -1.21 -8.05 -1.00
CA ILE A 274 -2.29 -7.31 -1.65
C ILE A 274 -2.91 -8.29 -2.64
N THR A 275 -4.13 -8.76 -2.34
CA THR A 275 -4.81 -9.77 -3.16
C THR A 275 -5.05 -9.25 -4.55
N GLY A 276 -4.61 -9.98 -5.59
CA GLY A 276 -4.78 -9.60 -6.98
C GLY A 276 -3.68 -10.14 -7.87
N ARG A 277 -3.53 -9.52 -9.04
CA ARG A 277 -2.69 -10.02 -10.13
C ARG A 277 -1.23 -9.60 -10.01
N ASP A 278 -0.94 -8.45 -9.42
CA ASP A 278 0.39 -7.83 -9.55
C ASP A 278 1.31 -8.17 -8.35
N TYR A 279 0.90 -9.14 -7.51
CA TYR A 279 1.65 -9.71 -6.40
C TYR A 279 2.16 -8.66 -5.39
N GLY A 280 1.37 -7.60 -5.19
CA GLY A 280 1.70 -6.52 -4.26
C GLY A 280 1.79 -7.02 -2.82
N ARG A 281 2.54 -6.30 -1.99
CA ARG A 281 2.65 -6.57 -0.55
C ARG A 281 2.53 -5.28 0.24
N LEU A 282 1.85 -5.38 1.38
CA LEU A 282 1.88 -4.36 2.43
C LEU A 282 2.75 -4.91 3.56
N GLN A 283 3.85 -4.22 3.83
CA GLN A 283 4.83 -4.62 4.83
C GLN A 283 5.02 -3.54 5.87
N LEU A 284 5.21 -3.93 7.13
CA LEU A 284 5.62 -3.04 8.20
C LEU A 284 6.98 -3.47 8.72
N TYR A 285 7.92 -2.53 8.73
CA TYR A 285 9.25 -2.71 9.27
C TYR A 285 9.44 -1.83 10.51
N GLU A 286 10.04 -2.39 11.56
CA GLU A 286 10.59 -1.66 12.70
C GLU A 286 12.09 -1.52 12.52
N VAL A 287 12.56 -0.28 12.39
CA VAL A 287 13.95 0.00 12.06
C VAL A 287 14.84 -0.24 13.27
N HIS A 288 15.95 -0.95 13.09
CA HIS A 288 16.98 -1.06 14.12
C HIS A 288 17.56 0.34 14.32
N ASN A 289 17.36 0.93 15.50
CA ASN A 289 17.94 2.24 15.79
C ASN A 289 19.47 2.15 15.69
N ALA A 290 20.06 2.57 14.57
CA ALA A 290 21.50 2.68 14.35
C ALA A 290 22.19 3.64 15.36
N GLY A 291 21.42 4.33 16.20
CA GLY A 291 21.89 5.21 17.28
C GLY A 291 21.93 4.60 18.69
N ALA A 292 21.49 3.35 18.91
CA ALA A 292 21.52 2.75 20.25
C ALA A 292 22.90 2.14 20.62
N ALA A 293 23.80 1.95 19.65
CA ALA A 293 25.05 1.22 19.88
C ALA A 293 26.29 2.10 20.16
N ASN A 294 26.27 3.43 19.96
CA ASN A 294 27.49 4.26 20.16
C ASN A 294 27.23 5.77 20.36
N HIS A 295 26.20 6.16 21.11
CA HIS A 295 26.18 7.49 21.69
C HIS A 295 26.54 7.40 23.18
N ALA A 296 27.82 7.59 23.48
CA ALA A 296 28.15 8.47 24.59
C ALA A 296 27.25 9.69 24.45
N ALA A 297 26.44 9.95 25.48
CA ALA A 297 25.46 11.04 25.52
C ALA A 297 26.03 12.27 24.80
N PRO A 298 25.42 12.75 23.71
CA PRO A 298 25.74 14.07 23.23
C PRO A 298 25.26 15.00 24.34
N ALA A 299 26.23 15.52 25.08
CA ALA A 299 25.99 16.67 25.92
C ALA A 299 25.34 17.75 25.04
N ALA A 300 24.14 18.16 25.48
CA ALA A 300 23.45 19.36 25.08
C ALA A 300 22.83 19.41 23.66
N ASN A 301 21.48 19.45 23.66
CA ASN A 301 20.65 20.31 22.82
C ASN A 301 19.96 19.73 21.57
N THR A 302 19.42 18.52 21.69
CA THR A 302 18.04 18.24 21.21
C THR A 302 17.37 17.35 22.23
N SER A 303 17.22 17.90 23.43
CA SER A 303 16.26 17.39 24.38
C SER A 303 14.90 17.43 23.69
N LEU A 304 14.25 16.25 23.58
CA LEU A 304 12.91 16.16 24.13
C LEU A 304 13.05 16.84 25.48
N SER A 305 12.61 18.11 25.56
CA SER A 305 12.77 18.86 26.79
C SER A 305 12.38 17.93 27.93
N SER A 306 13.21 17.91 28.96
CA SER A 306 12.99 17.32 30.28
C SER A 306 11.75 17.89 30.99
N THR A 307 10.77 18.32 30.20
CA THR A 307 9.51 18.99 30.46
C THR A 307 8.47 18.49 29.46
N LEU A 308 8.40 17.17 29.24
CA LEU A 308 7.05 16.61 29.31
C LEU A 308 6.66 16.81 30.78
N PRO A 309 5.66 17.64 31.13
CA PRO A 309 5.06 17.46 32.44
C PRO A 309 4.64 15.99 32.47
N ILE A 310 5.30 15.22 33.34
CA ILE A 310 4.91 13.87 33.72
C ILE A 310 3.51 14.04 34.28
N THR A 311 2.51 14.03 33.39
CA THR A 311 1.09 14.19 33.76
C THR A 311 0.49 12.83 34.12
N ALA A 312 1.28 11.78 33.96
CA ALA A 312 1.03 10.42 34.40
C ALA A 312 2.20 10.03 35.31
N SER A 313 1.93 9.77 36.59
CA SER A 313 2.86 9.13 37.52
C SER A 313 3.61 8.00 36.81
N THR A 314 4.93 7.90 37.02
CA THR A 314 5.73 6.78 36.52
C THR A 314 5.13 5.47 37.03
N THR A 315 4.45 4.73 36.17
CA THR A 315 3.79 3.49 36.53
C THR A 315 4.67 2.31 36.11
N GLN A 316 5.04 1.45 37.06
CA GLN A 316 5.75 0.20 36.79
C GLN A 316 4.79 -0.98 36.87
N ARG A 317 4.77 -1.80 35.83
CA ARG A 317 3.98 -3.04 35.73
C ARG A 317 4.96 -4.15 35.36
N GLY A 318 5.26 -5.04 36.31
CA GLY A 318 6.33 -6.02 36.11
C GLY A 318 7.70 -5.39 35.83
N ASP A 319 8.34 -5.86 34.76
CA ASP A 319 9.62 -5.37 34.23
C ASP A 319 9.43 -4.26 33.17
N ARG A 320 8.24 -3.66 33.04
CA ARG A 320 7.95 -2.52 32.15
C ARG A 320 7.62 -1.27 32.96
N GLN A 321 8.25 -0.15 32.61
CA GLN A 321 7.97 1.14 33.21
C GLN A 321 7.50 2.15 32.16
N LEU A 322 6.32 2.74 32.40
CA LEU A 322 5.85 3.90 31.66
C LEU A 322 6.50 5.15 32.24
N LEU A 323 7.33 5.82 31.45
CA LEU A 323 8.02 7.05 31.84
C LEU A 323 7.19 8.30 31.52
N ALA A 324 6.41 8.27 30.44
CA ALA A 324 5.51 9.35 30.06
C ALA A 324 4.42 8.86 29.12
N ALA A 325 3.22 9.44 29.25
CA ALA A 325 2.14 9.33 28.27
C ALA A 325 1.56 10.72 28.02
N LYS A 326 1.44 11.10 26.75
CA LYS A 326 0.91 12.41 26.34
C LYS A 326 0.10 12.31 25.06
N PRO A 327 -1.21 12.63 25.10
CA PRO A 327 -2.01 12.84 23.90
C PRO A 327 -1.42 13.95 23.02
N LEU A 328 -1.44 13.76 21.70
CA LEU A 328 -1.01 14.81 20.77
C LEU A 328 -1.97 16.01 20.78
N SER A 329 -3.23 15.77 21.17
CA SER A 329 -4.22 16.81 21.48
C SER A 329 -5.05 16.39 22.69
N THR A 330 -5.41 17.35 23.53
CA THR A 330 -6.37 17.18 24.64
C THR A 330 -7.80 17.53 24.23
N THR A 331 -7.98 18.10 23.04
CA THR A 331 -9.29 18.41 22.45
C THR A 331 -9.35 17.82 21.05
N ILE A 332 -10.32 16.95 20.79
CA ILE A 332 -10.39 16.20 19.53
C ILE A 332 -11.85 16.06 19.07
N PRO A 333 -12.13 16.28 17.77
CA PRO A 333 -13.46 16.02 17.23
C PRO A 333 -13.83 14.54 17.26
N ALA A 334 -15.10 14.22 17.48
CA ALA A 334 -15.61 12.87 17.21
C ALA A 334 -15.36 12.47 15.74
N GLY A 335 -15.09 11.19 15.50
CA GLY A 335 -14.75 10.69 14.16
C GLY A 335 -13.30 10.95 13.74
N GLN A 336 -12.41 11.32 14.66
CA GLN A 336 -10.96 11.38 14.41
C GLN A 336 -10.20 10.37 15.26
N THR A 337 -9.03 9.96 14.77
CA THR A 337 -8.13 9.12 15.55
C THR A 337 -7.32 9.96 16.53
N LEU A 338 -7.46 9.65 17.82
CA LEU A 338 -6.61 10.19 18.87
C LEU A 338 -5.26 9.47 18.88
N TYR A 339 -4.17 10.23 18.97
CA TYR A 339 -2.83 9.65 19.12
C TYR A 339 -2.22 10.00 20.47
N VAL A 340 -1.64 9.01 21.13
CA VAL A 340 -0.97 9.15 22.44
C VAL A 340 0.46 8.70 22.32
N ARG A 341 1.41 9.64 22.49
CA ARG A 341 2.83 9.30 22.53
C ARG A 341 3.16 8.82 23.93
N THR A 342 3.81 7.67 23.99
CA THR A 342 4.24 7.00 25.21
C THR A 342 5.75 6.79 25.18
N ARG A 343 6.39 6.85 26.35
CA ARG A 343 7.79 6.53 26.53
C ARG A 343 7.93 5.43 27.57
N TRP A 344 8.72 4.43 27.23
CA TRP A 344 8.87 3.24 28.05
C TRP A 344 10.33 2.89 28.28
N GLN A 345 10.55 2.09 29.32
CA GLN A 345 11.82 1.43 29.60
C GLN A 345 11.55 0.05 30.19
N ARG A 346 12.39 -0.94 29.87
CA ARG A 346 12.45 -2.20 30.62
C ARG A 346 13.35 -2.02 31.84
N VAL A 347 12.85 -2.37 33.02
CA VAL A 347 13.59 -2.22 34.29
C VAL A 347 14.48 -3.45 34.50
N ASP A 348 15.78 -3.21 34.73
CA ASP A 348 16.77 -4.25 34.95
C ASP A 348 16.50 -5.08 36.22
N GLY A 349 16.80 -6.38 36.17
CA GLY A 349 16.66 -7.30 37.31
C GLY A 349 15.24 -7.64 37.76
N ALA A 350 14.20 -7.04 37.17
CA ALA A 350 12.82 -7.47 37.38
C ALA A 350 12.56 -8.76 36.57
N PRO A 351 11.92 -9.79 37.17
CA PRO A 351 11.62 -11.03 36.44
C PRO A 351 10.71 -10.72 35.24
N PRO A 352 10.95 -11.34 34.07
CA PRO A 352 10.06 -11.19 32.93
C PRO A 352 8.65 -11.64 33.35
N THR A 353 7.69 -10.72 33.23
CA THR A 353 6.34 -10.94 33.77
C THR A 353 5.42 -11.70 32.83
N ALA A 354 5.70 -11.67 31.53
CA ALA A 354 4.99 -12.44 30.50
C ALA A 354 5.84 -12.53 29.22
N ASP A 355 5.63 -13.62 28.45
CA ASP A 355 6.30 -13.84 27.16
C ASP A 355 5.83 -12.83 26.09
N THR A 356 4.58 -12.38 26.17
CA THR A 356 4.03 -11.38 25.25
C THR A 356 3.12 -10.41 25.99
N VAL A 357 3.46 -9.13 25.93
CA VAL A 357 2.71 -8.05 26.59
C VAL A 357 1.96 -7.23 25.55
N SER A 358 0.70 -6.95 25.84
CA SER A 358 -0.15 -6.07 25.05
C SER A 358 -0.56 -4.84 25.86
N LEU A 359 -0.84 -3.76 25.12
CA LEU A 359 -1.36 -2.49 25.61
C LEU A 359 -2.82 -2.35 25.20
N SER A 360 -3.65 -1.81 26.08
CA SER A 360 -5.02 -1.40 25.77
C SER A 360 -5.20 0.07 26.10
N LEU A 361 -5.40 0.90 25.08
CA LEU A 361 -5.73 2.31 25.25
C LEU A 361 -7.26 2.46 25.24
N ARG A 362 -7.83 3.04 26.29
CA ARG A 362 -9.27 3.06 26.54
C ARG A 362 -9.75 4.48 26.83
N LEU A 363 -10.94 4.81 26.33
CA LEU A 363 -11.65 6.07 26.62
C LEU A 363 -12.90 5.80 27.42
N TYR A 364 -13.07 6.51 28.53
CA TYR A 364 -14.23 6.44 29.40
C TYR A 364 -14.94 7.79 29.49
N ASP A 365 -16.27 7.77 29.55
CA ASP A 365 -17.08 8.98 29.83
C ASP A 365 -17.05 9.37 31.32
N ASP A 366 -17.80 10.42 31.68
CA ASP A 366 -17.94 10.93 33.04
C ASP A 366 -18.66 9.95 34.00
N ARG A 367 -19.40 8.99 33.45
CA ARG A 367 -20.09 7.91 34.20
C ARG A 367 -19.22 6.65 34.34
N GLY A 368 -18.03 6.64 33.72
CA GLY A 368 -17.13 5.50 33.71
C GLY A 368 -17.52 4.40 32.71
N LEU A 369 -18.38 4.70 31.72
CA LEU A 369 -18.69 3.79 30.62
C LEU A 369 -17.55 3.78 29.61
N LEU A 370 -17.16 2.61 29.12
CA LEU A 370 -16.17 2.46 28.06
C LEU A 370 -16.78 2.87 26.71
N ILE A 371 -16.13 3.81 26.03
CA ILE A 371 -16.59 4.41 24.78
C ILE A 371 -15.79 3.92 23.58
N ALA A 372 -14.47 3.84 23.73
CA ALA A 372 -13.57 3.35 22.71
C ALA A 372 -12.40 2.61 23.34
N GLN A 373 -11.90 1.59 22.64
CA GLN A 373 -10.72 0.83 23.03
C GLN A 373 -9.92 0.48 21.78
N GLN A 374 -8.59 0.54 21.89
CA GLN A 374 -7.69 0.01 20.89
C GLN A 374 -6.54 -0.72 21.57
N ASP A 375 -6.34 -1.96 21.15
CA ASP A 375 -5.25 -2.79 21.65
C ASP A 375 -4.06 -2.77 20.67
N SER A 376 -2.86 -2.95 21.22
CA SER A 376 -1.60 -3.00 20.47
C SER A 376 -0.65 -3.98 21.15
N THR A 377 0.09 -4.76 20.37
CA THR A 377 1.09 -5.72 20.88
C THR A 377 2.47 -5.38 20.30
N PRO A 378 3.14 -4.31 20.78
CA PRO A 378 4.42 -3.88 20.20
C PRO A 378 5.50 -4.93 20.45
N ARG A 379 6.25 -5.30 19.41
CA ARG A 379 7.26 -6.36 19.49
C ARG A 379 8.35 -6.08 20.52
N TRP A 380 8.80 -4.82 20.60
CA TRP A 380 9.83 -4.40 21.57
C TRP A 380 9.44 -4.72 23.02
N MET A 381 8.14 -4.80 23.34
CA MET A 381 7.70 -5.16 24.69
C MET A 381 8.06 -6.59 25.08
N SER A 382 8.41 -7.43 24.12
CA SER A 382 8.79 -8.83 24.34
C SER A 382 10.24 -9.10 23.91
N ASP A 383 10.94 -8.10 23.35
CA ASP A 383 12.31 -8.25 22.86
C ASP A 383 13.33 -8.02 23.98
N GLU A 384 14.09 -9.05 24.32
CA GLU A 384 15.16 -9.00 25.33
C GLU A 384 16.31 -8.06 24.94
N ARG A 385 16.54 -7.86 23.63
CA ARG A 385 17.59 -6.94 23.14
C ARG A 385 17.34 -5.48 23.51
N THR A 386 16.11 -5.15 23.91
CA THR A 386 15.69 -3.79 24.29
C THR A 386 15.77 -3.50 25.79
N ALA A 387 16.33 -4.44 26.57
CA ALA A 387 16.62 -4.20 27.99
C ALA A 387 17.39 -2.89 28.17
N ASN A 388 17.01 -2.09 29.17
CA ASN A 388 17.60 -0.78 29.48
C ASN A 388 17.55 0.28 28.36
N THR A 389 16.82 0.03 27.27
CA THR A 389 16.62 1.01 26.20
C THR A 389 15.33 1.79 26.42
N MET A 390 15.38 3.12 26.26
CA MET A 390 14.16 3.93 26.22
C MET A 390 13.51 3.82 24.84
N VAL A 391 12.23 3.47 24.81
CA VAL A 391 11.46 3.31 23.58
C VAL A 391 10.30 4.28 23.57
N ASP A 392 10.21 5.08 22.50
CA ASP A 392 9.04 5.92 22.22
C ASP A 392 8.07 5.15 21.32
N LEU A 393 6.80 5.11 21.71
CA LEU A 393 5.72 4.45 20.98
C LEU A 393 4.52 5.39 20.84
N THR A 394 3.94 5.48 19.65
CA THR A 394 2.69 6.21 19.43
C THR A 394 1.53 5.23 19.32
N LEU A 395 0.60 5.32 20.27
CA LEU A 395 -0.66 4.58 20.25
C LEU A 395 -1.72 5.37 19.48
N ALA A 396 -2.66 4.67 18.87
CA ALA A 396 -3.86 5.28 18.28
C ALA A 396 -5.12 4.77 18.97
N LEU A 397 -6.12 5.62 19.06
CA LEU A 397 -7.47 5.29 19.48
C LEU A 397 -8.44 5.94 18.50
N PRO A 398 -9.02 5.15 17.56
CA PRO A 398 -10.09 5.63 16.69
C PRO A 398 -11.27 6.09 17.56
N LEU A 399 -11.68 7.36 17.47
CA LEU A 399 -12.85 7.86 18.19
C LEU A 399 -14.08 7.76 17.30
N PRO A 400 -15.09 6.96 17.66
CA PRO A 400 -16.35 6.86 16.91
C PRO A 400 -16.95 8.23 16.61
N VAL A 401 -17.43 8.44 15.39
CA VAL A 401 -18.19 9.66 15.02
C VAL A 401 -19.45 9.85 15.88
N ALA A 402 -20.02 8.76 16.40
CA ALA A 402 -21.16 8.83 17.31
C ALA A 402 -20.82 9.25 18.76
N THR A 403 -19.52 9.44 19.08
CA THR A 403 -19.09 9.91 20.40
C THR A 403 -19.68 11.30 20.69
N GLN A 404 -20.36 11.44 21.82
CA GLN A 404 -20.97 12.71 22.20
C GLN A 404 -19.91 13.74 22.61
N PRO A 405 -20.08 15.04 22.34
CA PRO A 405 -19.22 16.07 22.89
C PRO A 405 -19.25 16.04 24.43
N GLY A 406 -18.10 16.20 25.07
CA GLY A 406 -18.01 16.13 26.53
C GLY A 406 -16.61 15.90 27.07
N SER A 407 -16.56 15.67 28.39
CA SER A 407 -15.32 15.34 29.11
C SER A 407 -15.17 13.83 29.24
N TYR A 408 -13.97 13.34 28.95
CA TYR A 408 -13.62 11.93 28.96
C TYR A 408 -12.30 11.71 29.69
N SER A 409 -12.04 10.47 30.08
CA SER A 409 -10.77 10.05 30.67
C SER A 409 -10.14 8.92 29.84
N LEU A 410 -8.86 9.09 29.53
CA LEU A 410 -8.05 8.05 28.90
C LEU A 410 -7.40 7.18 29.97
N ARG A 411 -7.35 5.88 29.71
CA ARG A 411 -6.61 4.90 30.52
C ARG A 411 -5.75 4.02 29.63
N LEU A 412 -4.58 3.65 30.14
CA LEU A 412 -3.67 2.74 29.47
C LEU A 412 -3.42 1.53 30.37
N LEU A 413 -3.79 0.35 29.87
CA LEU A 413 -3.64 -0.92 30.57
C LEU A 413 -2.55 -1.75 29.92
N LEU A 414 -1.76 -2.46 30.73
CA LEU A 414 -0.85 -3.52 30.28
C LEU A 414 -1.40 -4.86 30.71
N TYR A 415 -1.38 -5.83 29.81
CA TYR A 415 -1.86 -7.18 30.09
C TYR A 415 -1.04 -8.23 29.34
N GLU A 416 -1.05 -9.44 29.88
CA GLU A 416 -0.45 -10.60 29.21
C GLU A 416 -1.33 -11.00 28.01
N ALA A 417 -0.75 -11.03 26.82
CA ALA A 417 -1.49 -11.24 25.57
C ALA A 417 -2.18 -12.61 25.53
N ALA A 418 -1.57 -13.64 26.13
CA ALA A 418 -2.08 -15.00 26.12
C ALA A 418 -3.30 -15.20 27.05
N THR A 419 -3.32 -14.53 28.21
CA THR A 419 -4.33 -14.75 29.25
C THR A 419 -5.35 -13.62 29.35
N GLY A 420 -5.05 -12.44 28.79
CA GLY A 420 -5.85 -11.23 28.97
C GLY A 420 -5.74 -10.62 30.36
N GLN A 421 -4.90 -11.18 31.24
CA GLN A 421 -4.80 -10.73 32.63
C GLN A 421 -3.94 -9.47 32.73
N PRO A 422 -4.41 -8.43 33.46
CA PRO A 422 -3.60 -7.26 33.75
C PRO A 422 -2.27 -7.63 34.41
N LEU A 423 -1.19 -6.96 34.02
CA LEU A 423 0.09 -7.11 34.71
C LEU A 423 0.01 -6.51 36.13
N PRO A 424 0.65 -7.14 37.13
CA PRO A 424 0.60 -6.67 38.51
C PRO A 424 1.27 -5.30 38.66
N ASP A 425 0.68 -4.48 39.53
CA ASP A 425 1.23 -3.19 39.93
C ASP A 425 2.29 -3.41 41.02
N HIS A 426 3.52 -2.96 40.79
CA HIS A 426 4.57 -3.00 41.82
C HIS A 426 4.64 -1.70 42.63
N THR A 427 3.97 -0.65 42.16
CA THR A 427 3.82 0.62 42.87
C THR A 427 2.49 0.59 43.62
N ASN A 428 2.46 0.84 44.93
CA ASN A 428 1.21 0.98 45.71
C ASN A 428 0.35 2.21 45.29
N GLU A 429 0.58 2.79 44.11
CA GLU A 429 -0.22 3.85 43.49
C GLU A 429 -1.28 3.22 42.59
N SER A 430 -2.46 2.97 43.15
CA SER A 430 -3.54 2.17 42.56
C SER A 430 -4.30 2.81 41.38
N ALA A 431 -3.66 3.54 40.47
CA ALA A 431 -4.38 4.14 39.34
C ALA A 431 -3.60 4.05 38.03
N ASP A 432 -4.19 3.39 37.04
CA ASP A 432 -3.78 3.56 35.64
C ASP A 432 -3.76 5.06 35.31
N PRO A 433 -2.80 5.53 34.50
CA PRO A 433 -2.67 6.95 34.21
C PRO A 433 -3.95 7.50 33.59
N LEU A 434 -4.62 8.38 34.34
CA LEU A 434 -5.83 9.08 33.91
C LEU A 434 -5.45 10.37 33.23
N ILE A 435 -5.65 10.45 31.92
CA ILE A 435 -5.41 11.68 31.16
C ILE A 435 -6.74 12.29 30.76
N PRO A 436 -7.08 13.52 31.20
CA PRO A 436 -8.32 14.17 30.82
C PRO A 436 -8.32 14.50 29.32
N LEU A 437 -9.46 14.29 28.67
CA LEU A 437 -9.69 14.57 27.25
C LEU A 437 -11.03 15.29 27.08
N THR A 438 -11.11 16.21 26.13
CA THR A 438 -12.37 16.83 25.70
C THR A 438 -12.68 16.41 24.26
N VAL A 439 -13.87 15.86 24.04
CA VAL A 439 -14.38 15.58 22.69
C VAL A 439 -15.32 16.71 22.28
N ILE A 440 -15.16 17.20 21.05
CA ILE A 440 -15.96 18.31 20.48
C ILE A 440 -16.79 17.90 19.27
#